data_AF-A0A1U9NMV0-F1
#
_entry.id   AF-A0A1U9NMV0-F1
#
_cell.length_a   1.000
_cell.length_b   1.000
_cell.length_c   1.000
_cell.angle_alpha   90.00
_cell.angle_beta   90.00
_cell.angle_gamma   90.00
#
_symmetry.space_group_name_H-M   'P 1'
#
loop_
_entity.id
_entity.type
_entity.pdbx_description
1 polymer ?
#
loop_
_entity_poly.entity_id
_entity_poly.type
_entity_poly.pdbx_seq_one_letter_code
_entity_poly.pdbx_strand_id
1 'polypeptide(L)'
;MDVLKALYEFFPTAVYTGKCLVFVSDEWRVELTKHTNTDYSNINCSLPMVRVKIYKKALNGEFAPGHYEDFQLDSVGELANQIERYIQFAIGGSLRENA
;
A
#
# COMPACT_ATOMS: atom_id res chain seq x y z
N MET A 1 -9.10 9.63 -13.47
CA MET A 1 -7.70 9.73 -12.99
C MET A 1 -7.29 8.38 -12.42
N ASP A 2 -6.12 7.87 -12.78
CA ASP A 2 -5.60 6.61 -12.23
C ASP A 2 -4.90 6.86 -10.90
N VAL A 3 -5.57 6.51 -9.80
CA VAL A 3 -5.03 6.57 -8.43
C VAL A 3 -3.66 5.90 -8.30
N LEU A 4 -3.44 4.80 -9.01
CA LEU A 4 -2.15 4.09 -9.02
C LEU A 4 -1.03 4.94 -9.64
N LYS A 5 -1.32 5.67 -10.72
CA LYS A 5 -0.33 6.49 -11.41
C LYS A 5 0.07 7.69 -10.57
N ALA A 6 -0.89 8.31 -9.88
CA ALA A 6 -0.60 9.37 -8.92
C ALA A 6 0.20 8.81 -7.73
N LEU A 7 -0.20 7.67 -7.14
CA LEU A 7 0.60 7.00 -6.10
C LEU A 7 2.04 6.71 -6.57
N TYR A 8 2.24 6.31 -7.83
CA TYR A 8 3.57 6.08 -8.38
C TYR A 8 4.45 7.34 -8.36
N GLU A 9 3.87 8.52 -8.57
CA GLU A 9 4.62 9.79 -8.47
C GLU A 9 5.05 10.12 -7.03
N PHE A 10 4.26 9.74 -6.03
CA PHE A 10 4.63 9.88 -4.61
C PHE A 10 5.71 8.89 -4.19
N PHE A 11 5.86 7.80 -4.94
CA PHE A 11 6.61 6.63 -4.53
C PHE A 11 7.56 6.15 -5.64
N PRO A 12 8.70 6.83 -5.85
CA PRO A 12 9.61 6.53 -6.95
C PRO A 12 10.27 5.14 -6.85
N THR A 13 10.31 4.55 -5.65
CA THR A 13 10.83 3.20 -5.39
C THR A 13 9.80 2.11 -5.67
N ALA A 14 8.55 2.47 -5.97
CA ALA A 14 7.52 1.52 -6.32
C ALA A 14 7.69 1.03 -7.77
N VAL A 15 7.30 -0.20 -8.01
CA VAL A 15 7.19 -0.80 -9.34
C VAL A 15 5.71 -0.87 -9.71
N TYR A 16 5.33 -0.18 -10.77
CA TYR A 16 3.99 -0.25 -11.31
C TYR A 16 3.85 -1.46 -12.24
N THR A 17 3.01 -2.42 -11.87
CA THR A 17 2.77 -3.66 -12.63
C THR A 17 1.57 -3.56 -13.57
N GLY A 18 0.99 -2.37 -13.74
CA GLY A 18 -0.25 -2.13 -14.49
C GLY A 18 -1.53 -2.31 -13.68
N LYS A 19 -1.53 -3.17 -12.64
CA LYS A 19 -2.70 -3.44 -11.78
C LYS A 19 -2.46 -3.10 -10.32
N CYS A 20 -1.21 -3.23 -9.87
CA CYS A 20 -0.78 -2.99 -8.50
C CYS A 20 0.54 -2.20 -8.50
N LEU A 21 0.78 -1.44 -7.44
CA LEU A 21 2.12 -0.93 -7.12
C LEU A 21 2.78 -1.87 -6.12
N VAL A 22 4.02 -2.25 -6.38
CA VAL A 22 4.80 -3.11 -5.49
C VAL A 22 6.07 -2.38 -5.09
N PHE A 23 6.37 -2.40 -3.80
CA PHE A 23 7.54 -1.80 -3.20
C PHE A 23 8.35 -2.92 -2.58
N VAL A 24 9.65 -2.91 -2.82
CA VAL A 24 10.57 -3.82 -2.15
C VAL A 24 11.72 -2.99 -1.62
N SER A 25 11.92 -3.10 -0.32
CA SER A 25 13.08 -2.65 0.43
C SER A 25 13.87 -3.87 0.91
N ASP A 26 15.04 -3.65 1.52
CA ASP A 26 15.92 -4.75 1.94
C ASP A 26 15.26 -5.76 2.89
N GLU A 27 14.44 -5.25 3.81
CA GLU A 27 13.77 -6.02 4.87
C GLU A 27 12.24 -6.07 4.73
N TRP A 28 11.66 -5.31 3.80
CA TRP A 28 10.21 -5.13 3.73
C TRP A 28 9.73 -5.16 2.29
N ARG A 29 8.55 -5.72 2.06
CA ARG A 29 7.85 -5.66 0.78
C ARG A 29 6.47 -5.09 1.00
N VAL A 30 6.06 -4.08 0.25
CA VAL A 30 4.73 -3.49 0.35
C VAL A 30 4.00 -3.62 -0.99
N GLU A 31 2.80 -4.17 -0.99
CA GLU A 31 1.98 -4.32 -2.19
C GLU A 31 0.70 -3.49 -2.05
N LEU A 32 0.52 -2.53 -2.95
CA LEU A 32 -0.67 -1.69 -3.07
C LEU A 32 -1.49 -2.22 -4.23
N THR A 33 -2.60 -2.84 -3.91
CA THR A 33 -3.55 -3.34 -4.91
C THR A 33 -4.74 -2.41 -4.94
N LYS A 34 -5.01 -1.82 -6.10
CA LYS A 34 -6.27 -1.10 -6.33
C LYS A 34 -7.37 -2.12 -6.51
N HIS A 35 -8.31 -2.15 -5.59
CA HIS A 35 -9.58 -2.82 -5.75
C HIS A 35 -10.54 -1.86 -6.45
N THR A 36 -10.56 -1.91 -7.78
CA THR A 36 -11.71 -1.44 -8.55
C THR A 36 -12.69 -2.60 -8.60
N ASN A 37 -13.76 -2.52 -7.80
CA ASN A 37 -14.90 -3.41 -7.94
C ASN A 37 -15.40 -3.24 -9.39
N THR A 38 -14.97 -4.16 -10.26
CA THR A 38 -15.44 -4.23 -11.66
C THR A 38 -16.66 -5.15 -11.70
N ASP A 39 -17.42 -5.18 -10.61
CA ASP A 39 -18.67 -5.90 -10.52
C ASP A 39 -19.78 -4.94 -10.94
N TYR A 40 -20.21 -5.19 -12.16
CA TYR A 40 -21.31 -4.58 -12.92
C TYR A 40 -22.68 -4.72 -12.23
N SER A 41 -22.76 -4.86 -10.90
CA SER A 41 -24.01 -5.22 -10.19
C SER A 41 -24.26 -4.50 -8.87
N ASN A 42 -23.51 -3.47 -8.49
CA ASN A 42 -23.95 -2.60 -7.38
C ASN A 42 -23.61 -1.13 -7.64
N ILE A 43 -24.67 -0.36 -7.89
CA ILE A 43 -24.69 1.03 -8.38
C ILE A 43 -24.20 2.05 -7.32
N ASN A 44 -23.57 1.64 -6.21
CA ASN A 44 -23.47 2.49 -5.03
C ASN A 44 -22.14 2.47 -4.24
N CYS A 45 -21.00 2.15 -4.85
CA CYS A 45 -19.71 2.37 -4.20
C CYS A 45 -18.67 2.97 -5.16
N SER A 46 -18.71 4.29 -5.28
CA SER A 46 -17.92 5.09 -6.25
C SER A 46 -16.49 5.41 -5.82
N LEU A 47 -16.00 4.83 -4.71
CA LEU A 47 -14.72 5.20 -4.12
C LEU A 47 -13.62 4.18 -4.46
N PRO A 48 -12.43 4.64 -4.89
CA PRO A 48 -11.31 3.74 -5.16
C PRO A 48 -10.81 3.13 -3.84
N MET A 49 -10.98 1.81 -3.68
CA MET A 49 -10.43 1.06 -2.55
C MET A 49 -9.00 0.61 -2.90
N VAL A 50 -8.03 0.88 -2.02
CA VAL A 50 -6.65 0.43 -2.16
C VAL A 50 -6.27 -0.37 -0.94
N ARG A 51 -5.87 -1.62 -1.17
CA ARG A 51 -5.36 -2.52 -0.13
C ARG A 51 -3.85 -2.47 -0.12
N VAL A 52 -3.28 -2.14 1.03
CA VAL A 52 -1.84 -2.14 1.28
C VAL A 52 -1.50 -3.40 2.07
N LYS A 53 -0.53 -4.17 1.59
CA LYS A 53 -0.02 -5.35 2.27
C LYS A 53 1.47 -5.19 2.51
N ILE A 54 1.89 -5.21 3.76
CA ILE A 54 3.27 -5.13 4.19
C ILE A 54 3.72 -6.53 4.62
N TYR A 55 4.78 -6.97 3.99
CA TYR A 55 5.46 -8.21 4.26
C TYR A 55 6.81 -7.87 4.89
N LYS A 56 7.16 -8.57 5.96
CA LYS A 56 8.46 -8.46 6.60
C LYS A 56 9.32 -9.64 6.17
N LYS A 57 10.56 -9.36 5.76
CA LYS A 57 11.54 -10.40 5.49
C LYS A 57 11.92 -11.08 6.80
N ALA A 58 11.66 -12.38 6.87
CA ALA A 58 12.07 -13.21 7.98
C ALA A 58 13.53 -13.65 7.80
N LEU A 59 14.14 -14.17 8.88
CA LEU A 59 15.55 -14.59 8.91
C LEU A 59 15.87 -15.74 7.95
N ASN A 60 14.84 -16.45 7.47
CA ASN A 60 14.92 -17.47 6.42
C ASN A 60 14.99 -16.87 5.00
N GLY A 61 14.92 -15.55 4.85
CA GLY A 61 14.90 -14.87 3.56
C GLY A 61 13.51 -14.81 2.89
N GLU A 62 12.47 -15.35 3.54
CA GLU A 62 11.10 -15.32 3.02
C GLU A 62 10.35 -14.08 3.51
N PHE A 63 9.48 -13.52 2.66
CA PHE A 63 8.62 -12.40 3.03
C PHE A 63 7.35 -12.91 3.71
N ALA A 64 7.31 -12.82 5.03
CA ALA A 64 6.13 -13.20 5.81
C ALA A 64 5.10 -12.05 5.78
N PRO A 65 3.80 -12.35 5.55
CA PRO A 65 2.75 -11.34 5.64
C PRO A 65 2.69 -10.83 7.08
N GLY A 66 2.91 -9.53 7.27
CA GLY A 66 2.90 -8.90 8.59
C GLY A 66 1.62 -8.10 8.78
N HIS A 67 1.52 -7.00 8.05
CA HIS A 67 0.44 -6.03 8.22
C HIS A 67 -0.31 -5.86 6.90
N TYR A 68 -1.62 -5.72 6.95
CA TYR A 68 -2.39 -5.28 5.80
C TYR A 68 -3.48 -4.33 6.27
N GLU A 69 -3.75 -3.33 5.45
CA GLU A 69 -4.78 -2.32 5.72
C GLU A 69 -5.49 -2.00 4.40
N ASP A 70 -6.80 -1.85 4.45
CA ASP A 70 -7.55 -1.31 3.33
C ASP A 70 -7.95 0.13 3.56
N PHE A 71 -7.62 0.95 2.58
CA PHE A 71 -7.94 2.36 2.56
C PHE A 71 -8.96 2.62 1.47
N GLN A 72 -10.04 3.29 1.83
CA GLN A 72 -11.09 3.71 0.91
C GLN A 72 -11.26 5.21 1.04
N LEU A 73 -10.61 5.96 0.14
CA LEU A 73 -10.61 7.41 0.17
C LEU A 73 -10.95 7.97 -1.20
N ASP A 74 -11.72 9.06 -1.20
CA ASP A 74 -12.12 9.79 -2.41
C ASP A 74 -10.93 10.51 -3.06
N SER A 75 -10.04 11.06 -2.23
CA SER A 75 -8.87 11.83 -2.66
C SER A 75 -7.60 10.99 -2.67
N VAL A 76 -6.93 10.96 -3.83
CA VAL A 76 -5.66 10.24 -4.02
C VAL A 76 -4.52 10.81 -3.19
N GLY A 77 -4.47 12.13 -2.99
CA GLY A 77 -3.44 12.75 -2.16
C GLY A 77 -3.53 12.33 -0.68
N GLU A 78 -4.74 12.31 -0.13
CA GLU A 78 -4.99 11.81 1.23
C GLU A 78 -4.68 10.32 1.34
N LEU A 79 -5.05 9.54 0.33
CA LEU A 79 -4.72 8.14 0.24
C LEU A 79 -3.20 7.91 0.24
N ALA A 80 -2.46 8.63 -0.61
CA ALA A 80 -1.00 8.55 -0.65
C ALA A 80 -0.36 8.90 0.71
N ASN A 81 -0.84 9.96 1.35
CA ASN A 81 -0.36 10.41 2.66
C ASN A 81 -0.65 9.38 3.77
N GLN A 82 -1.85 8.79 3.81
CA GLN A 82 -2.16 7.74 4.78
C GLN A 82 -1.34 6.47 4.55
N ILE A 83 -1.19 6.06 3.28
CA ILE A 83 -0.36 4.90 2.93
C ILE A 83 1.10 5.14 3.30
N GLU A 84 1.64 6.32 3.00
CA GLU A 84 3.00 6.69 3.37
C GLU A 84 3.19 6.62 4.89
N ARG A 85 2.30 7.25 5.67
CA ARG A 85 2.35 7.21 7.14
C ARG A 85 2.24 5.80 7.67
N TYR A 86 1.37 4.98 7.10
CA TYR A 86 1.20 3.59 7.49
C TYR A 86 2.46 2.77 7.22
N ILE A 87 3.06 2.94 6.04
CA ILE A 87 4.32 2.30 5.68
C ILE A 87 5.45 2.80 6.60
N GLN A 88 5.56 4.11 6.84
CA GLN A 88 6.54 4.67 7.77
C GLN A 88 6.32 4.20 9.20
N PHE A 89 5.08 3.96 9.64
CA PHE A 89 4.79 3.41 10.95
C PHE A 89 5.14 1.92 11.02
N ALA A 90 4.81 1.14 10.00
CA ALA A 90 5.10 -0.29 9.95
C ALA A 90 6.59 -0.60 9.77
N ILE A 91 7.32 0.20 8.97
CA ILE A 91 8.75 0.06 8.71
C ILE A 91 9.59 0.81 9.75
N GLY A 92 9.14 1.99 10.18
CA GLY A 92 9.84 2.88 11.14
C GLY A 92 9.43 2.70 12.60
N GLY A 93 8.39 1.89 12.88
CA GLY A 93 7.88 1.59 14.22
C GLY A 93 8.78 0.69 15.09
N SER A 94 10.09 0.68 14.87
CA SER A 94 11.05 0.07 15.79
C SER A 94 12.21 0.98 16.18
N LEU A 95 12.11 2.31 15.97
CA LEU A 95 13.14 3.24 16.46
C LEU A 95 12.81 3.97 17.77
N ARG A 96 11.65 3.71 18.40
CA ARG A 96 11.39 4.21 19.75
C ARG A 96 10.49 3.26 20.54
N GLU A 97 11.09 2.29 21.20
CA GLU A 97 10.77 1.90 22.59
C GLU A 97 11.82 0.88 23.09
N ASN A 98 13.00 1.42 23.41
CA ASN A 98 13.82 0.95 24.52
C ASN A 98 13.68 2.06 25.56
N ALA A 99 12.85 1.83 26.59
CA ALA A 99 12.75 2.67 27.78
C ALA A 99 12.41 1.76 28.97
#